data_AF-A0A9D6N0I5-F1
#
_entry.id   AF-A0A9D6N0I5-F1
#
_cell.length_a   1.000
_cell.length_b   1.000
_cell.length_c   1.000
_cell.angle_alpha   90.00
_cell.angle_beta   90.00
_cell.angle_gamma   90.00
#
_symmetry.space_group_name_H-M   'P 1'
#
loop_
_entity.id
_entity.type
_entity.pdbx_description
1 polymer ?
#
loop_
_entity_poly.entity_id
_entity_poly.type
_entity_poly.pdbx_seq_one_letter_code
_entity_poly.pdbx_strand_id
1 'polypeptide(L)'
;MIELCIVVGTVGLLVFFGMARLREVRRQNTKNPLQCQQNMKWIGQALSDFNADHADKMPWELPMAEGGSREAIPTTQATPHFRALTNFIRNTRVLVCPMDPIRHRGTSLASMDDSALSYFLNVSATTHGRNVVLTGDRTISPTSDTTTGEILVTAATPVQWTHPVPDERGHTIPGAAEPSGNLLFNNNSFIETSTLQLQRVVRSFGTNGQRLILP
;
A
#
# COMPACT_ATOMS: atom_id res chain seq x y z
N MET A 1 -19.60 30.55 45.48
CA MET A 1 -20.10 29.26 44.94
C MET A 1 -20.54 29.37 43.49
N ILE A 2 -21.40 30.33 43.13
CA ILE A 2 -21.87 30.53 41.73
C ILE A 2 -20.71 30.82 40.76
N GLU A 3 -19.78 31.70 41.13
CA GLU A 3 -18.61 32.04 40.29
C GLU A 3 -17.74 30.83 40.00
N LEU A 4 -17.52 29.96 41.00
CA LEU A 4 -16.78 28.71 40.83
C LEU A 4 -17.49 27.75 39.86
N CYS A 5 -18.82 27.65 39.94
CA CYS A 5 -19.61 26.84 39.02
C CYS A 5 -19.52 27.35 37.58
N ILE A 6 -19.53 28.68 37.38
CA ILE A 6 -19.39 29.29 36.05
C ILE A 6 -18.00 29.02 35.47
N VAL A 7 -16.94 29.15 36.27
CA VAL A 7 -15.56 28.88 35.82
C VAL A 7 -15.39 27.40 35.43
N VAL A 8 -15.85 26.47 36.27
CA VAL A 8 -15.74 25.03 35.97
C VAL A 8 -16.58 24.66 34.74
N GLY A 9 -17.80 25.21 34.62
CA GLY A 9 -18.68 24.98 33.47
C GLY A 9 -18.08 25.46 32.15
N THR A 10 -17.50 26.66 32.14
CA THR A 10 -16.85 27.23 30.94
C THR A 10 -15.59 26.45 30.54
N VAL A 11 -14.73 26.07 31.49
CA VAL A 11 -13.56 25.22 31.22
C VAL A 11 -13.97 23.85 30.68
N GLY A 12 -14.98 23.20 31.27
CA GLY A 12 -15.49 21.92 30.79
C GLY A 12 -16.00 21.99 29.35
N LEU A 13 -16.72 23.05 29.01
CA LEU A 13 -17.23 23.32 27.66
C LEU A 13 -16.09 23.51 26.64
N LEU A 14 -15.07 24.29 27.00
CA LEU A 14 -13.90 24.53 26.16
C LEU A 14 -13.10 23.24 25.92
N VAL A 15 -12.92 22.42 26.96
CA VAL A 15 -12.23 21.12 26.84
C VAL A 15 -13.03 20.15 25.97
N PHE A 16 -14.36 20.09 26.13
CA PHE A 16 -15.23 19.24 25.30
C PHE A 16 -15.16 19.62 23.81
N PHE A 17 -15.32 20.91 23.49
CA PHE A 17 -15.22 21.37 22.10
C PHE A 17 -13.80 21.25 21.54
N GLY A 18 -12.77 21.50 22.36
CA GLY A 18 -11.38 21.29 22.00
C GLY A 18 -11.08 19.83 21.64
N MET A 19 -11.53 18.88 22.46
CA MET A 19 -11.36 17.45 22.18
C MET A 19 -12.12 17.00 20.92
N ALA A 20 -13.34 17.49 20.70
CA ALA A 20 -14.11 17.16 19.50
C ALA A 20 -13.40 17.65 18.23
N ARG A 21 -12.85 18.87 18.24
CA ARG A 21 -12.08 19.42 17.11
C ARG A 21 -10.76 18.69 16.89
N LEU A 22 -10.05 18.33 17.96
CA LEU A 22 -8.81 17.55 17.85
C LEU A 22 -9.03 16.16 17.26
N ARG A 23 -10.17 15.51 17.53
CA ARG A 23 -10.54 14.22 16.93
C ARG A 23 -10.76 14.36 15.42
N GLU A 24 -11.49 15.39 15.00
CA GLU A 24 -11.74 15.65 13.58
C GLU A 24 -10.44 15.98 12.82
N VAL A 25 -9.61 16.89 13.36
CA VAL A 25 -8.32 17.23 12.76
C VAL A 25 -7.40 16.02 12.68
N ARG A 26 -7.34 15.18 13.72
CA ARG A 26 -6.56 13.93 13.68
C ARG A 26 -7.07 12.99 12.59
N ARG A 27 -8.38 12.83 12.43
CA ARG A 27 -8.99 11.97 11.40
C ARG A 27 -8.71 12.48 9.98
N GLN A 28 -8.71 13.80 9.78
CA GLN A 28 -8.38 14.43 8.49
C GLN A 28 -6.88 14.33 8.19
N ASN A 29 -6.00 14.54 9.19
CA ASN A 29 -4.55 14.33 9.04
C ASN A 29 -4.18 12.87 8.75
N THR A 30 -5.08 11.91 9.03
CA THR A 30 -4.88 10.51 8.66
C THR A 30 -5.05 10.29 7.15
N LYS A 31 -5.75 11.15 6.39
CA LYS A 31 -5.97 10.93 4.95
C LYS A 31 -5.03 11.81 4.11
N ASN A 32 -3.79 11.36 3.94
CA ASN A 32 -2.78 12.06 3.14
C ASN A 32 -2.32 11.19 1.94
N PRO A 33 -2.84 11.43 0.72
CA PRO A 33 -2.46 10.64 -0.46
C PRO A 33 -0.97 10.81 -0.83
N LEU A 34 -0.39 11.99 -0.59
CA LEU A 34 1.05 12.22 -0.83
C LEU A 34 1.92 11.35 0.08
N GLN A 35 1.46 11.03 1.28
CA GLN A 35 2.17 10.10 2.17
C GLN A 35 2.19 8.68 1.60
N CYS A 36 1.14 8.23 0.92
CA CYS A 36 1.14 6.92 0.27
C CYS A 36 2.21 6.86 -0.82
N GLN A 37 2.31 7.90 -1.64
CA GLN A 37 3.33 8.02 -2.68
C GLN A 37 4.75 8.05 -2.07
N GLN A 38 4.94 8.82 -0.99
CA GLN A 38 6.23 8.86 -0.29
C GLN A 38 6.62 7.51 0.31
N ASN A 39 5.65 6.79 0.90
CA ASN A 39 5.82 5.44 1.42
C ASN A 39 6.29 4.47 0.33
N MET A 40 5.66 4.48 -0.84
CA MET A 40 6.11 3.67 -1.98
C MET A 40 7.52 4.05 -2.43
N LYS A 41 7.90 5.33 -2.45
CA LYS A 41 9.29 5.73 -2.73
C LYS A 41 10.28 5.14 -1.73
N TRP A 42 9.94 5.11 -0.43
CA TRP A 42 10.75 4.44 0.58
C TRP A 42 10.85 2.93 0.34
N ILE A 43 9.75 2.27 -0.05
CA ILE A 43 9.75 0.85 -0.42
C ILE A 43 10.63 0.60 -1.65
N GLY A 44 10.52 1.44 -2.69
CA GLY A 44 11.37 1.35 -3.89
C GLY A 44 12.84 1.54 -3.57
N GLN A 45 13.17 2.50 -2.70
CA GLN A 45 14.54 2.67 -2.23
C GLN A 45 15.04 1.45 -1.48
N ALA A 46 14.24 0.86 -0.58
CA ALA A 46 14.61 -0.35 0.14
C ALA A 46 14.83 -1.56 -0.79
N LEU A 47 14.02 -1.69 -1.85
CA LEU A 47 14.24 -2.68 -2.91
C LEU A 47 15.53 -2.42 -3.70
N SER A 48 15.84 -1.14 -3.96
CA SER A 48 17.09 -0.74 -4.60
C SER A 48 18.31 -1.01 -3.72
N ASP A 49 18.24 -0.75 -2.42
CA ASP A 49 19.34 -1.03 -1.51
C ASP A 49 19.54 -2.55 -1.37
N PHE A 50 18.43 -3.31 -1.30
CA PHE A 50 18.48 -4.77 -1.31
C PHE A 50 19.18 -5.29 -2.57
N ASN A 51 18.80 -4.81 -3.76
CA ASN A 51 19.36 -5.30 -5.01
C ASN A 51 20.88 -5.03 -5.12
N ALA A 52 21.34 -3.89 -4.62
CA ALA A 52 22.73 -3.49 -4.63
C ALA A 52 23.58 -4.43 -3.75
N ASP A 53 23.03 -4.85 -2.62
CA ASP A 53 23.68 -5.79 -1.70
C ASP A 53 23.61 -7.25 -2.17
N HIS A 54 22.76 -7.57 -3.16
CA HIS A 54 22.42 -8.95 -3.56
C HIS A 54 22.61 -9.23 -5.06
N ALA A 55 23.62 -8.62 -5.68
CA ALA A 55 23.99 -8.85 -7.09
C ALA A 55 22.81 -8.65 -8.06
N ASP A 56 22.12 -7.52 -7.92
CA ASP A 56 20.97 -7.11 -8.74
C ASP A 56 19.76 -8.05 -8.67
N LYS A 57 19.62 -8.82 -7.59
CA LYS A 57 18.46 -9.69 -7.36
C LYS A 57 17.43 -9.04 -6.47
N MET A 58 16.15 -9.26 -6.78
CA MET A 58 15.04 -8.89 -5.93
C MET A 58 14.83 -9.91 -4.78
N PRO A 59 14.13 -9.52 -3.70
CA PRO A 59 13.91 -10.41 -2.57
C PRO A 59 13.27 -11.76 -2.92
N TRP A 60 12.38 -11.79 -3.92
CA TRP A 60 11.68 -13.01 -4.37
C TRP A 60 12.52 -13.88 -5.32
N GLU A 61 13.70 -13.42 -5.76
CA GLU A 61 14.62 -14.21 -6.60
C GLU A 61 15.61 -15.04 -5.76
N LEU A 62 15.80 -14.66 -4.50
CA LEU A 62 16.74 -15.29 -3.57
C LEU A 62 16.08 -16.30 -2.62
N PRO A 63 16.78 -17.39 -2.27
CA PRO A 63 16.36 -18.28 -1.21
C PRO A 63 16.23 -17.54 0.13
N MET A 64 15.27 -17.95 0.97
CA MET A 64 15.14 -17.47 2.36
C MET A 64 16.42 -17.71 3.18
N ALA A 65 17.15 -18.79 2.89
CA ALA A 65 18.45 -19.08 3.52
C ALA A 65 19.53 -18.02 3.22
N GLU A 66 19.38 -17.26 2.13
CA GLU A 66 20.26 -16.16 1.72
C GLU A 66 19.63 -14.78 1.99
N GLY A 67 18.58 -14.72 2.83
CA GLY A 67 17.89 -13.48 3.17
C GLY A 67 16.79 -13.05 2.17
N GLY A 68 16.48 -13.90 1.18
CA GLY A 68 15.38 -13.69 0.24
C GLY A 68 14.03 -14.21 0.74
N SER A 69 13.14 -14.49 -0.22
CA SER A 69 11.74 -14.86 0.02
C SER A 69 11.15 -15.76 -1.07
N ARG A 70 11.99 -16.35 -1.92
CA ARG A 70 11.53 -17.15 -3.08
C ARG A 70 10.63 -18.31 -2.70
N GLU A 71 10.93 -19.00 -1.61
CA GLU A 71 10.14 -20.13 -1.11
C GLU A 71 8.75 -19.72 -0.61
N ALA A 72 8.53 -18.42 -0.35
CA ALA A 72 7.24 -17.89 0.09
C ALA A 72 6.28 -17.59 -1.06
N ILE A 73 6.75 -17.58 -2.31
CA ILE A 73 5.92 -17.34 -3.49
C ILE A 73 4.65 -18.23 -3.53
N PRO A 74 4.71 -19.55 -3.28
CA PRO A 74 3.52 -20.42 -3.30
C PRO A 74 2.53 -20.14 -2.17
N THR A 75 2.92 -19.41 -1.12
CA THR A 75 2.05 -19.06 0.01
C THR A 75 1.09 -17.94 -0.30
N THR A 76 1.30 -17.24 -1.43
CA THR A 76 0.52 -16.08 -1.90
C THR A 76 0.40 -14.93 -0.89
N GLN A 77 1.28 -14.88 0.11
CA GLN A 77 1.34 -13.82 1.12
C GLN A 77 2.38 -12.76 0.72
N ALA A 78 2.04 -11.49 0.91
CA ALA A 78 2.97 -10.39 0.62
C ALA A 78 4.02 -10.22 1.74
N THR A 79 3.65 -10.54 2.97
CA THR A 79 4.47 -10.34 4.17
C THR A 79 5.88 -10.91 4.09
N PRO A 80 6.12 -12.16 3.67
CA PRO A 80 7.47 -12.72 3.61
C PRO A 80 8.42 -11.93 2.70
N HIS A 81 7.90 -11.37 1.62
CA HIS A 81 8.68 -10.55 0.69
C HIS A 81 9.07 -9.20 1.31
N PHE A 82 8.18 -8.57 2.07
CA PHE A 82 8.53 -7.35 2.83
C PHE A 82 9.44 -7.66 4.02
N ARG A 83 9.33 -8.83 4.66
CA ARG A 83 10.22 -9.26 5.75
C ARG A 83 11.68 -9.37 5.30
N ALA A 84 11.93 -9.83 4.08
CA ALA A 84 13.28 -9.83 3.49
C ALA A 84 13.91 -8.43 3.43
N LEU A 85 13.10 -7.36 3.48
CA LEU A 85 13.57 -5.98 3.51
C LEU A 85 13.81 -5.42 4.93
N THR A 86 13.83 -6.25 5.99
CA THR A 86 13.92 -5.77 7.38
C THR A 86 15.19 -4.97 7.70
N ASN A 87 16.28 -5.16 6.95
CA ASN A 87 17.51 -4.39 7.11
C ASN A 87 17.45 -3.02 6.41
N PHE A 88 16.55 -2.88 5.44
CA PHE A 88 16.41 -1.71 4.58
C PHE A 88 15.23 -0.82 4.99
N ILE A 89 14.19 -1.41 5.60
CA ILE A 89 13.00 -0.70 6.10
C ILE A 89 13.07 -0.57 7.63
N ARG A 90 13.39 0.64 8.10
CA ARG A 90 13.48 0.93 9.55
C ARG A 90 12.15 1.15 10.24
N ASN A 91 11.09 1.50 9.49
CA ASN A 91 9.80 1.89 10.07
C ASN A 91 8.63 1.23 9.35
N THR A 92 7.92 0.31 10.02
CA THR A 92 6.72 -0.37 9.49
C THR A 92 5.62 0.57 9.01
N ARG A 93 5.61 1.83 9.46
CA ARG A 93 4.63 2.83 9.00
C ARG A 93 4.70 3.09 7.49
N VAL A 94 5.84 2.84 6.85
CA VAL A 94 5.96 2.99 5.39
C VAL A 94 5.18 1.93 4.61
N LEU A 95 4.77 0.84 5.25
CA LEU A 95 4.05 -0.27 4.61
C LEU A 95 2.53 -0.07 4.59
N VAL A 96 2.04 0.95 5.30
CA VAL A 96 0.61 1.27 5.40
C VAL A 96 0.34 2.64 4.77
N CYS A 97 -0.52 2.66 3.76
CA CYS A 97 -1.01 3.88 3.13
C CYS A 97 -2.06 4.51 4.04
N PRO A 98 -1.94 5.79 4.43
CA PRO A 98 -2.96 6.43 5.27
C PRO A 98 -4.34 6.58 4.60
N MET A 99 -4.40 6.43 3.27
CA MET A 99 -5.67 6.38 2.50
C MET A 99 -6.33 5.00 2.52
N ASP A 100 -5.68 3.98 3.10
CA ASP A 100 -6.19 2.63 3.20
C ASP A 100 -6.77 2.40 4.60
N PRO A 101 -8.10 2.52 4.78
CA PRO A 101 -8.72 2.56 6.10
C PRO A 101 -8.76 1.19 6.79
N ILE A 102 -8.58 0.10 6.05
CA ILE A 102 -8.68 -1.27 6.60
C ILE A 102 -7.33 -1.83 7.04
N ARG A 103 -6.23 -1.20 6.64
CA ARG A 103 -4.89 -1.68 7.02
C ARG A 103 -4.41 -0.97 8.27
N HIS A 104 -3.70 -1.71 9.10
CA HIS A 104 -3.27 -1.23 10.40
C HIS A 104 -1.78 -1.45 10.58
N ARG A 105 -1.12 -0.55 11.30
CA ARG A 105 0.33 -0.63 11.46
C ARG A 105 0.72 -1.91 12.21
N GLY A 106 1.58 -2.72 11.60
CA GLY A 106 2.26 -3.83 12.26
C GLY A 106 3.29 -3.34 13.29
N THR A 107 3.44 -4.09 14.39
CA THR A 107 4.36 -3.78 15.49
C THR A 107 5.83 -3.89 15.07
N SER A 108 6.17 -4.91 14.29
CA SER A 108 7.51 -5.13 13.72
C SER A 108 7.38 -5.82 12.37
N LEU A 109 8.39 -5.69 11.48
CA LEU A 109 8.40 -6.43 10.22
C LEU A 109 8.41 -7.95 10.46
N ALA A 110 9.13 -8.41 11.48
CA ALA A 110 9.24 -9.84 11.80
C ALA A 110 7.91 -10.50 12.20
N SER A 111 7.00 -9.73 12.80
CA SER A 111 5.73 -10.25 13.35
C SER A 111 4.48 -9.76 12.64
N MET A 112 4.60 -8.89 11.62
CA MET A 112 3.44 -8.40 10.86
C MET A 112 2.87 -9.47 9.94
N ASP A 113 1.60 -9.35 9.57
CA ASP A 113 0.94 -10.15 8.53
C ASP A 113 0.39 -9.21 7.43
N ASP A 114 -0.32 -9.77 6.45
CA ASP A 114 -0.82 -9.01 5.30
C ASP A 114 -1.84 -7.93 5.71
N SER A 115 -2.49 -8.02 6.87
CA SER A 115 -3.36 -6.95 7.39
C SER A 115 -2.60 -5.63 7.66
N ALA A 116 -1.28 -5.70 7.72
CA ALA A 116 -0.40 -4.55 7.91
C ALA A 116 0.23 -3.98 6.63
N LEU A 117 -0.26 -4.38 5.45
CA LEU A 117 0.29 -3.99 4.16
C LEU A 117 -0.77 -3.34 3.27
N SER A 118 -0.47 -2.16 2.74
CA SER A 118 -1.34 -1.43 1.80
C SER A 118 -0.89 -1.49 0.34
N TYR A 119 0.16 -2.26 0.05
CA TYR A 119 0.78 -2.28 -1.26
C TYR A 119 0.94 -3.72 -1.77
N PHE A 120 0.60 -3.96 -3.03
CA PHE A 120 0.87 -5.25 -3.68
C PHE A 120 2.35 -5.34 -4.08
N LEU A 121 2.85 -6.55 -4.33
CA LEU A 121 4.19 -6.77 -4.90
C LEU A 121 4.10 -7.51 -6.23
N ASN A 122 4.90 -7.09 -7.21
CA ASN A 122 5.08 -7.85 -8.45
C ASN A 122 6.25 -8.82 -8.28
N VAL A 123 5.98 -10.08 -7.96
CA VAL A 123 7.02 -11.11 -7.77
C VAL A 123 7.58 -11.65 -9.09
N SER A 124 7.07 -11.18 -10.23
CA SER A 124 7.68 -11.39 -11.55
C SER A 124 8.67 -10.29 -11.93
N ALA A 125 8.74 -9.20 -11.17
CA ALA A 125 9.62 -8.09 -11.49
C ALA A 125 11.09 -8.46 -11.22
N THR A 126 11.97 -8.02 -12.13
CA THR A 126 13.42 -8.15 -11.99
C THR A 126 14.06 -6.77 -12.14
N THR A 127 15.34 -6.67 -11.81
CA THR A 127 16.17 -5.49 -12.13
C THR A 127 16.38 -5.30 -13.64
N HIS A 128 16.21 -6.37 -14.41
CA HIS A 128 16.47 -6.41 -15.85
C HIS A 128 15.20 -6.06 -16.63
N GLY A 129 14.96 -4.77 -16.80
CA GLY A 129 13.84 -4.26 -17.59
C GLY A 129 13.68 -2.76 -17.45
N ARG A 130 13.06 -2.10 -18.42
CA ARG A 130 12.73 -0.68 -18.32
C ARG A 130 11.27 -0.52 -17.96
N ASN A 131 10.97 0.31 -16.97
CA ASN A 131 9.61 0.63 -16.54
C ASN A 131 8.82 -0.62 -16.11
N VAL A 132 9.45 -1.50 -15.32
CA VAL A 132 8.78 -2.67 -14.72
C VAL A 132 8.07 -2.21 -13.45
N VAL A 133 6.78 -2.53 -13.31
CA VAL A 133 6.03 -2.25 -12.07
C VAL A 133 6.57 -3.14 -10.96
N LEU A 134 7.04 -2.54 -9.86
CA LEU A 134 7.51 -3.25 -8.67
C LEU A 134 6.39 -3.44 -7.65
N THR A 135 5.62 -2.39 -7.41
CA THR A 135 4.59 -2.33 -6.36
C THR A 135 3.58 -1.23 -6.71
N GLY A 136 2.47 -1.20 -5.98
CA GLY A 136 1.44 -0.18 -6.08
C GLY A 136 0.40 -0.37 -5.01
N ASP A 137 -0.63 0.48 -4.98
CA ASP A 137 -1.71 0.35 -4.01
C ASP A 137 -2.39 -1.02 -4.14
N ARG A 138 -2.69 -1.70 -3.03
CA ARG A 138 -3.27 -3.06 -3.05
C ARG A 138 -4.70 -3.13 -3.61
N THR A 139 -5.34 -2.00 -3.90
CA THR A 139 -6.73 -1.95 -4.35
C THR A 139 -6.85 -2.14 -5.86
N ILE A 140 -6.15 -3.14 -6.38
CA ILE A 140 -6.15 -3.52 -7.78
C ILE A 140 -6.84 -4.87 -7.92
N SER A 141 -7.71 -5.04 -8.91
CA SER A 141 -8.50 -6.27 -9.04
C SER A 141 -8.92 -6.54 -10.49
N PRO A 142 -8.98 -7.80 -10.93
CA PRO A 142 -9.63 -8.17 -12.19
C PRO A 142 -11.17 -8.17 -12.10
N THR A 143 -11.73 -8.01 -10.90
CA THR A 143 -13.18 -7.96 -10.64
C THR A 143 -13.55 -6.65 -9.94
N SER A 144 -14.85 -6.40 -9.74
CA SER A 144 -15.32 -5.23 -8.99
C SER A 144 -14.97 -5.27 -7.50
N ASP A 145 -14.67 -6.46 -6.99
CA ASP A 145 -14.42 -6.70 -5.58
C ASP A 145 -12.93 -6.63 -5.27
N THR A 146 -12.59 -6.43 -3.98
CA THR A 146 -11.19 -6.46 -3.55
C THR A 146 -10.63 -7.88 -3.71
N THR A 147 -9.48 -8.00 -4.37
CA THR A 147 -8.76 -9.27 -4.50
C THR A 147 -7.60 -9.32 -3.50
N THR A 148 -7.37 -10.50 -2.92
CA THR A 148 -6.21 -10.81 -2.06
C THR A 148 -5.53 -12.07 -2.58
N GLY A 149 -4.28 -12.30 -2.20
CA GLY A 149 -3.46 -13.39 -2.70
C GLY A 149 -2.83 -13.08 -4.05
N GLU A 150 -2.49 -14.13 -4.79
CA GLU A 150 -1.81 -13.99 -6.08
C GLU A 150 -2.80 -13.86 -7.24
N ILE A 151 -2.53 -12.92 -8.14
CA ILE A 151 -3.16 -12.83 -9.45
C ILE A 151 -2.13 -12.86 -10.57
N LEU A 152 -2.48 -13.52 -11.67
CA LEU A 152 -1.73 -13.47 -12.92
C LEU A 152 -2.31 -12.38 -13.83
N VAL A 153 -1.53 -11.33 -14.06
CA VAL A 153 -1.92 -10.19 -14.89
C VAL A 153 -1.22 -10.27 -16.24
N THR A 154 -2.01 -10.45 -17.30
CA THR A 154 -1.56 -10.43 -18.70
C THR A 154 -2.10 -9.18 -19.40
N ALA A 155 -1.62 -8.88 -20.61
CA ALA A 155 -2.15 -7.77 -21.41
C ALA A 155 -3.67 -7.84 -21.67
N ALA A 156 -4.28 -9.03 -21.57
CA ALA A 156 -5.71 -9.26 -21.73
C ALA A 156 -6.51 -9.21 -20.42
N THR A 157 -5.84 -9.21 -19.26
CA THR A 157 -6.52 -9.21 -17.96
C THR A 157 -7.19 -7.84 -17.73
N PRO A 158 -8.50 -7.78 -17.45
CA PRO A 158 -9.25 -6.53 -17.28
C PRO A 158 -9.07 -6.00 -15.85
N VAL A 159 -7.92 -5.41 -15.57
CA VAL A 159 -7.57 -4.96 -14.22
C VAL A 159 -8.06 -3.54 -13.97
N GLN A 160 -8.66 -3.30 -12.81
CA GLN A 160 -9.19 -2.01 -12.38
C GLN A 160 -8.78 -1.66 -10.95
N TRP A 161 -8.80 -0.36 -10.65
CA TRP A 161 -8.74 0.11 -9.28
C TRP A 161 -10.11 -0.09 -8.61
N THR A 162 -10.08 -0.64 -7.40
CA THR A 162 -11.25 -0.79 -6.53
C THR A 162 -11.18 0.25 -5.41
N HIS A 163 -12.33 0.62 -4.85
CA HIS A 163 -12.31 1.44 -3.64
C HIS A 163 -11.91 0.57 -2.43
N PRO A 164 -11.12 1.11 -1.48
CA PRO A 164 -10.85 0.46 -0.21
C PRO A 164 -12.08 0.33 0.72
N VAL A 165 -13.28 -0.01 0.21
CA VAL A 165 -14.61 -0.06 0.89
C VAL A 165 -15.44 1.23 0.68
N PRO A 166 -16.79 1.12 0.55
CA PRO A 166 -17.71 2.26 0.65
C PRO A 166 -17.56 3.03 1.97
N ASP A 167 -18.27 4.15 2.16
CA ASP A 167 -18.22 4.88 3.44
C ASP A 167 -18.59 4.00 4.66
N GLU A 168 -18.40 4.52 5.88
CA GLU A 168 -18.74 3.80 7.14
C GLU A 168 -20.21 3.32 7.23
N ARG A 169 -21.06 3.69 6.26
CA ARG A 169 -22.49 3.33 6.15
C ARG A 169 -22.79 2.43 4.95
N GLY A 170 -21.77 1.99 4.20
CA GLY A 170 -21.96 1.14 3.03
C GLY A 170 -22.42 1.88 1.78
N HIS A 171 -22.39 3.22 1.74
CA HIS A 171 -22.81 3.97 0.57
C HIS A 171 -21.67 4.18 -0.42
N THR A 172 -21.96 3.89 -1.69
CA THR A 172 -21.23 4.47 -2.81
C THR A 172 -21.53 5.97 -2.84
N ILE A 173 -20.51 6.80 -2.69
CA ILE A 173 -20.69 8.26 -2.72
C ILE A 173 -21.06 8.64 -4.17
N PRO A 174 -22.27 9.14 -4.45
CA PRO A 174 -22.62 9.59 -5.80
C PRO A 174 -21.71 10.78 -6.16
N GLY A 175 -20.94 10.66 -7.23
CA GLY A 175 -19.91 11.64 -7.60
C GLY A 175 -18.53 11.40 -6.97
N ALA A 176 -18.28 10.22 -6.39
CA ALA A 176 -16.91 9.79 -6.12
C ALA A 176 -16.09 9.87 -7.42
N ALA A 177 -14.93 10.51 -7.35
CA ALA A 177 -13.97 10.50 -8.45
C ALA A 177 -13.72 9.04 -8.88
N GLU A 178 -13.48 8.81 -10.18
CA GLU A 178 -13.11 7.49 -10.68
C GLU A 178 -12.01 6.89 -9.80
N PRO A 179 -12.09 5.60 -9.43
CA PRO A 179 -11.03 4.94 -8.69
C PRO A 179 -9.67 5.16 -9.36
N SER A 180 -8.76 5.77 -8.62
CA SER A 180 -7.36 5.91 -8.99
C SER A 180 -6.48 5.15 -8.01
N GLY A 181 -5.29 4.81 -8.47
CA GLY A 181 -4.29 4.17 -7.64
C GLY A 181 -2.90 4.38 -8.17
N ASN A 182 -1.97 4.13 -7.28
CA ASN A 182 -0.57 4.43 -7.45
C ASN A 182 0.23 3.22 -7.92
N LEU A 183 1.18 3.43 -8.84
CA LEU A 183 2.15 2.43 -9.28
C LEU A 183 3.57 2.97 -9.14
N LEU A 184 4.48 2.12 -8.67
CA LEU A 184 5.91 2.36 -8.59
C LEU A 184 6.65 1.45 -9.56
N PHE A 185 7.55 2.04 -10.35
CA PHE A 185 8.38 1.32 -11.30
C PHE A 185 9.81 1.13 -10.80
N ASN A 186 10.53 0.20 -11.43
CA ASN A 186 11.91 -0.17 -11.10
C ASN A 186 12.97 0.92 -11.36
N ASN A 187 12.60 2.02 -12.00
CA ASN A 187 13.41 3.23 -12.15
C ASN A 187 13.09 4.29 -11.08
N ASN A 188 12.42 3.90 -9.99
CA ASN A 188 11.89 4.77 -8.93
C ASN A 188 10.92 5.86 -9.40
N SER A 189 10.42 5.77 -10.64
CA SER A 189 9.33 6.62 -11.08
C SER A 189 8.00 6.13 -10.52
N PHE A 190 7.12 7.07 -10.28
CA PHE A 190 5.81 6.84 -9.69
C PHE A 190 4.75 7.49 -10.58
N ILE A 191 3.61 6.82 -10.76
CA ILE A 191 2.47 7.35 -11.50
C ILE A 191 1.17 7.03 -10.76
N GLU A 192 0.29 8.03 -10.66
CA GLU A 192 -1.10 7.82 -10.32
C GLU A 192 -1.88 7.52 -11.61
N THR A 193 -2.72 6.50 -11.58
CA THR A 193 -3.48 6.05 -12.76
C THR A 193 -4.95 5.92 -12.43
N SER A 194 -5.82 6.34 -13.35
CA SER A 194 -7.19 5.82 -13.40
C SER A 194 -7.22 4.39 -13.92
N THR A 195 -8.35 3.70 -13.81
CA THR A 195 -8.53 2.34 -14.37
C THR A 195 -8.17 2.27 -15.87
N LEU A 196 -8.53 3.30 -16.65
CA LEU A 196 -8.17 3.36 -18.07
C LEU A 196 -6.65 3.47 -18.29
N GLN A 197 -5.95 4.25 -17.46
CA GLN A 197 -4.50 4.38 -17.54
C GLN A 197 -3.80 3.11 -17.05
N LEU A 198 -4.30 2.48 -15.98
CA LEU A 198 -3.81 1.20 -15.48
C LEU A 198 -3.88 0.12 -16.55
N GLN A 199 -4.99 0.01 -17.28
CA GLN A 199 -5.12 -0.95 -18.37
C GLN A 199 -4.08 -0.74 -19.48
N ARG A 200 -3.65 0.50 -19.73
CA ARG A 200 -2.56 0.79 -20.68
C ARG A 200 -1.21 0.32 -20.15
N VAL A 201 -0.96 0.46 -18.85
CA VAL A 201 0.24 -0.09 -18.20
C VAL A 201 0.23 -1.62 -18.27
N VAL A 202 -0.88 -2.27 -17.93
CA VAL A 202 -0.99 -3.74 -18.01
C VAL A 202 -0.76 -4.28 -19.42
N ARG A 203 -1.22 -3.56 -20.46
CA ARG A 203 -0.95 -3.93 -21.86
C ARG A 203 0.54 -3.90 -22.21
N SER A 204 1.38 -3.13 -21.50
CA SER A 204 2.83 -3.12 -21.73
C SER A 204 3.55 -4.35 -21.15
N PHE A 205 2.89 -5.14 -20.28
CA PHE A 205 3.47 -6.37 -19.74
C PHE A 205 3.68 -7.46 -20.82
N GLY A 206 3.04 -7.30 -21.99
CA GLY A 206 3.18 -8.23 -23.11
C GLY A 206 2.53 -9.59 -22.84
N THR A 207 3.12 -10.65 -23.41
CA THR A 207 2.60 -12.02 -23.30
C THR A 207 3.03 -12.74 -22.02
N ASN A 208 4.10 -12.27 -21.39
CA ASN A 208 4.62 -12.85 -20.16
C ASN A 208 3.85 -12.22 -18.99
N GLY A 209 2.83 -12.94 -18.52
CA GLY A 209 2.02 -12.49 -17.40
C GLY A 209 2.86 -12.16 -16.17
N GLN A 210 2.47 -11.10 -15.46
CA GLN A 210 3.08 -10.66 -14.22
C GLN A 210 2.30 -11.21 -13.04
N ARG A 211 3.01 -11.76 -12.05
CA ARG A 211 2.40 -12.30 -10.83
C ARG A 211 2.41 -11.23 -9.77
N LEU A 212 1.22 -10.73 -9.45
CA LEU A 212 1.02 -9.74 -8.40
C LEU A 212 0.51 -10.42 -7.14
N ILE A 213 1.13 -10.15 -5.99
CA ILE A 213 0.68 -10.62 -4.69
C ILE A 213 0.04 -9.45 -3.95
N LEU A 214 -1.25 -9.60 -3.64
CA LEU A 214 -2.07 -8.60 -2.97
C LEU A 214 -2.31 -9.01 -1.51
N PRO A 215 -1.91 -8.19 -0.53
CA PRO A 215 -2.24 -8.43 0.87
C PRO A 215 -3.73 -8.22 1.15
#